data_AF-A0A973M6S1-F1
#
_entry.id   AF-A0A973M6S1-F1
#
_cell.length_a   1.000
_cell.length_b   1.000
_cell.length_c   1.000
_cell.angle_alpha   90.00
_cell.angle_beta   90.00
_cell.angle_gamma   90.00
#
_symmetry.space_group_name_H-M   'P 1'
#
loop_
_entity.id
_entity.type
_entity.pdbx_description
1 polymer ?
#
loop_
_entity_poly.entity_id
_entity_poly.type
_entity_poly.pdbx_seq_one_letter_code
_entity_poly.pdbx_strand_id
1 'polypeptide(L)'
;MSPEASGPRPDSGEDAMLRELHDVLGTALAMAQEQLEKNGGFLPFGVTLADDGELRLVLVAPPEPEGGAEGEGGLDGGLEDELDGELDAEQMLADVVELLRQSREGIRAVAFASDVLLPDHGCDGVHAAAEHRDGGLLAAVLPYEMTAEGYVYRAVEPDGHEAQVFTG
;
A
#
# COMPACT_ATOMS: atom_id res chain seq x y z
N MET A 1 -33.75 13.31 -42.31
CA MET A 1 -32.95 12.21 -41.73
C MET A 1 -32.16 12.82 -40.58
N SER A 2 -32.63 12.60 -39.35
CA SER A 2 -31.96 13.07 -38.15
C SER A 2 -30.86 12.06 -37.77
N PRO A 3 -29.66 12.49 -37.38
CA PRO A 3 -28.73 11.59 -36.72
C PRO A 3 -29.18 11.41 -35.26
N GLU A 4 -29.40 10.16 -34.86
CA GLU A 4 -29.43 9.80 -33.44
C GLU A 4 -28.00 9.95 -32.90
N ALA A 5 -27.78 10.91 -31.99
CA ALA A 5 -26.54 10.99 -31.22
C ALA A 5 -26.74 10.21 -29.93
N SER A 6 -26.18 9.00 -29.93
CA SER A 6 -25.99 8.07 -28.82
C SER A 6 -25.70 8.79 -27.50
N GLY A 7 -26.49 8.51 -26.46
CA GLY A 7 -26.12 8.83 -25.09
C GLY A 7 -24.83 8.10 -24.66
N PRO A 8 -24.20 8.50 -23.54
CA PRO A 8 -23.05 7.79 -23.00
C PRO A 8 -23.44 6.34 -22.74
N ARG A 9 -22.62 5.40 -23.25
CA ARG A 9 -22.80 3.98 -22.94
C ARG A 9 -22.52 3.79 -21.44
N PRO A 10 -23.31 2.99 -20.72
CA PRO A 10 -22.93 2.58 -19.37
C PRO A 10 -21.58 1.85 -19.43
N ASP A 11 -20.72 2.09 -18.44
CA ASP A 11 -19.44 1.41 -18.32
C ASP A 11 -19.64 -0.11 -18.30
N SER A 12 -18.80 -0.83 -19.04
CA SER A 12 -18.78 -2.29 -18.98
C SER A 12 -18.27 -2.74 -17.62
N GLY A 13 -18.57 -3.97 -17.19
CA GLY A 13 -18.03 -4.51 -15.93
C GLY A 13 -16.50 -4.44 -15.86
N GLU A 14 -15.81 -4.66 -16.99
CA GLU A 14 -14.36 -4.50 -17.11
C GLU A 14 -13.89 -3.05 -16.96
N ASP A 15 -14.64 -2.08 -17.50
CA ASP A 15 -14.29 -0.65 -17.40
C ASP A 15 -14.42 -0.16 -15.94
N ALA A 16 -15.48 -0.59 -15.25
CA ALA A 16 -15.69 -0.31 -13.83
C ALA A 16 -14.58 -0.94 -12.97
N MET A 17 -14.25 -2.21 -13.23
CA MET A 17 -13.18 -2.93 -12.55
C MET A 17 -11.81 -2.25 -12.72
N LEU A 18 -11.44 -1.89 -13.95
CA LEU A 18 -10.19 -1.18 -14.22
C LEU A 18 -10.15 0.19 -13.54
N ARG A 19 -11.29 0.88 -13.46
CA ARG A 19 -11.39 2.14 -12.72
C ARG A 19 -11.18 1.93 -11.22
N GLU A 20 -11.82 0.94 -10.62
CA GLU A 20 -11.67 0.62 -9.20
C GLU A 20 -10.23 0.21 -8.85
N LEU A 21 -9.57 -0.57 -9.72
CA LEU A 21 -8.14 -0.90 -9.59
C LEU A 21 -7.25 0.35 -9.61
N HIS A 22 -7.48 1.27 -10.55
CA HIS A 22 -6.75 2.54 -10.59
C HIS A 22 -7.04 3.42 -9.36
N ASP A 23 -8.28 3.42 -8.88
CA ASP A 23 -8.67 4.23 -7.71
C ASP A 23 -7.92 3.76 -6.45
N VAL A 24 -7.88 2.45 -6.17
CA VAL A 24 -7.14 1.93 -4.99
C VAL A 24 -5.62 2.06 -5.15
N LEU A 25 -5.08 1.79 -6.35
CA LEU A 25 -3.64 1.92 -6.61
C LEU A 25 -3.16 3.36 -6.48
N GLY A 26 -3.88 4.30 -7.10
CA GLY A 26 -3.56 5.72 -7.04
C GLY A 26 -3.66 6.27 -5.61
N THR A 27 -4.65 5.80 -4.84
CA THR A 27 -4.79 6.14 -3.42
C THR A 27 -3.60 5.63 -2.62
N ALA A 28 -3.20 4.37 -2.79
CA ALA A 28 -2.05 3.80 -2.09
C ALA A 28 -0.75 4.57 -2.39
N LEU A 29 -0.48 4.88 -3.67
CA LEU A 29 0.69 5.67 -4.06
C LEU A 29 0.67 7.09 -3.47
N ALA A 30 -0.49 7.76 -3.46
CA ALA A 30 -0.62 9.09 -2.87
C ALA A 30 -0.39 9.08 -1.36
N MET A 31 -0.93 8.08 -0.66
CA MET A 31 -0.75 7.93 0.78
C MET A 31 0.71 7.61 1.16
N ALA A 32 1.40 6.78 0.36
CA ALA A 32 2.81 6.49 0.59
C ALA A 32 3.66 7.76 0.46
N GLN A 33 3.42 8.57 -0.58
CA GLN A 33 4.09 9.88 -0.75
C GLN A 33 3.82 10.80 0.44
N GLU A 34 2.57 10.90 0.88
CA GLU A 34 2.20 11.72 2.04
C GLU A 34 2.93 11.27 3.32
N GLN A 35 3.05 9.96 3.55
CA GLN A 35 3.79 9.43 4.70
C GLN A 35 5.29 9.65 4.58
N LEU A 36 5.89 9.49 3.40
CA LEU A 36 7.29 9.84 3.15
C LEU A 36 7.55 11.30 3.50
N GLU A 37 6.75 12.22 2.95
CA GLU A 37 6.90 13.66 3.19
C GLU A 37 6.74 14.06 4.66
N LYS A 38 5.86 13.37 5.41
CA LYS A 38 5.58 13.69 6.82
C LYS A 38 6.52 13.04 7.80
N ASN A 39 6.87 11.77 7.56
CA ASN A 39 7.49 10.90 8.56
C ASN A 39 8.91 10.46 8.15
N GLY A 40 9.33 10.73 6.91
CA GLY A 40 10.62 10.27 6.40
C GLY A 40 10.62 8.81 5.92
N GLY A 41 9.47 8.14 5.99
CA GLY A 41 9.32 6.70 5.75
C GLY A 41 7.88 6.25 6.00
N PHE A 42 7.55 5.03 5.60
CA PHE A 42 6.25 4.42 5.88
C PHE A 42 6.39 2.91 6.06
N LEU A 43 5.52 2.34 6.88
CA LEU A 43 5.38 0.90 7.03
C LEU A 43 4.38 0.36 6.01
N PRO A 44 4.48 -0.93 5.61
CA PRO A 44 3.54 -1.53 4.69
C PRO A 44 2.07 -1.35 5.12
N PHE A 45 1.20 -1.08 4.16
CA PHE A 45 -0.22 -0.84 4.41
C PHE A 45 -1.10 -1.29 3.25
N GLY A 46 -2.39 -1.50 3.53
CA GLY A 46 -3.42 -1.82 2.55
C GLY A 46 -4.46 -0.72 2.42
N VAL A 47 -4.97 -0.49 1.22
CA VAL A 47 -6.13 0.34 0.90
C VAL A 47 -7.20 -0.57 0.31
N THR A 48 -8.38 -0.61 0.90
CA THR A 48 -9.50 -1.43 0.43
C THR A 48 -10.59 -0.54 -0.13
N LEU A 49 -11.25 -0.98 -1.18
CA LEU A 49 -12.53 -0.49 -1.65
C LEU A 49 -13.61 -1.49 -1.23
N ALA A 50 -14.42 -1.10 -0.26
CA ALA A 50 -15.49 -1.95 0.26
C ALA A 50 -16.72 -2.00 -0.67
N ASP A 51 -17.63 -2.94 -0.41
CA ASP A 51 -18.89 -3.11 -1.16
C ASP A 51 -19.82 -1.88 -1.11
N ASP A 52 -19.72 -1.08 -0.06
CA ASP A 52 -20.47 0.18 0.09
C ASP A 52 -19.84 1.36 -0.68
N GLY A 53 -18.69 1.14 -1.31
CA GLY A 53 -17.98 2.17 -2.06
C GLY A 53 -17.01 3.01 -1.24
N GLU A 54 -16.81 2.70 0.05
CA GLU A 54 -15.85 3.41 0.88
C GLU A 54 -14.43 2.87 0.70
N LEU A 55 -13.46 3.79 0.69
CA LEU A 55 -12.05 3.47 0.81
C LEU A 55 -11.66 3.36 2.29
N ARG A 56 -10.93 2.30 2.67
CA ARG A 56 -10.48 2.06 4.05
C ARG A 56 -9.01 1.67 4.10
N LEU A 57 -8.32 2.15 5.12
CA LEU A 57 -6.92 1.82 5.38
C LEU A 57 -6.82 0.58 6.29
N VAL A 58 -5.87 -0.29 5.96
CA VAL A 58 -5.51 -1.49 6.72
C VAL A 58 -4.04 -1.35 7.10
N LEU A 59 -3.75 -1.42 8.40
CA LEU A 59 -2.42 -1.31 8.97
C LEU A 59 -2.19 -2.47 9.93
N VAL A 60 -0.97 -2.98 9.97
CA VAL A 60 -0.52 -3.90 11.02
C VAL A 60 0.40 -3.11 11.94
N ALA A 61 0.08 -3.10 13.23
CA ALA A 61 0.96 -2.50 14.23
C ALA A 61 2.22 -3.38 14.37
N PRO A 62 3.42 -2.79 14.46
CA PRO A 62 4.61 -3.57 14.77
C PRO A 62 4.41 -4.28 16.12
N PRO A 63 5.00 -5.47 16.30
CA PRO A 63 4.95 -6.17 17.58
C PRO A 63 5.53 -5.26 18.67
N GLU A 64 4.86 -5.19 19.82
CA GLU A 64 5.44 -4.54 20.99
C GLU A 64 6.73 -5.29 21.34
N PRO A 65 7.83 -4.60 21.67
CA PRO A 65 9.07 -5.27 22.02
C PRO A 65 8.81 -6.23 23.18
N GLU A 66 9.10 -7.52 22.99
CA GLU A 66 9.01 -8.54 24.04
C GLU A 66 10.08 -8.25 25.11
N GLY A 67 9.76 -7.35 26.03
CA GLY A 67 10.69 -6.85 27.05
C GLY A 67 10.09 -5.90 28.09
N GLY A 68 8.84 -5.45 27.93
CA GLY A 68 8.11 -4.68 28.95
C GLY A 68 7.62 -5.53 30.12
N ALA A 69 8.48 -6.33 30.75
CA ALA A 69 8.17 -6.91 32.05
C ALA A 69 8.26 -5.82 33.12
N GLU A 70 7.20 -5.69 33.91
CA GLU A 70 7.10 -4.81 35.07
C GLU A 70 8.34 -4.94 35.96
N GLY A 71 9.11 -3.86 36.08
CA GLY A 71 10.29 -3.77 36.93
C GLY A 71 10.43 -2.37 37.48
N GLU A 72 9.94 -2.15 38.70
CA GLU A 72 10.26 -0.97 39.49
C GLU A 72 11.79 -0.86 39.67
N GLY A 73 12.41 0.22 39.20
CA GLY A 73 13.68 0.69 39.75
C GLY A 73 14.78 1.08 38.76
N GLY A 74 15.01 2.40 38.65
CA GLY A 74 16.36 2.95 38.78
C GLY A 74 17.13 3.32 37.52
N LEU A 75 17.21 4.64 37.29
CA LEU A 75 18.39 5.42 36.90
C LEU A 75 19.07 5.13 35.53
N ASP A 76 19.09 6.18 34.70
CA ASP A 76 20.18 6.55 33.79
C ASP A 76 20.50 5.57 32.64
N GLY A 77 19.72 5.65 31.56
CA GLY A 77 20.03 5.03 30.27
C GLY A 77 19.06 5.56 29.21
N GLY A 78 19.59 6.18 28.16
CA GLY A 78 18.81 6.92 27.16
C GLY A 78 17.74 6.09 26.47
N LEU A 79 16.58 6.71 26.26
CA LEU A 79 15.40 6.21 25.55
C LEU A 79 15.63 5.99 24.05
N GLU A 80 16.87 5.75 23.62
CA GLU A 80 17.28 5.74 22.21
C GLU A 80 17.67 4.33 21.72
N ASP A 81 17.81 3.34 22.61
CA ASP A 81 18.38 2.01 22.32
C ASP A 81 17.35 0.86 22.32
N GLU A 82 16.05 1.14 22.54
CA GLU A 82 14.99 0.11 22.69
C GLU A 82 14.16 -0.14 21.42
N LEU A 83 14.47 0.56 20.31
CA LEU A 83 13.87 0.34 18.98
C LEU A 83 14.71 -0.60 18.09
N ASP A 84 15.68 -1.31 18.67
CA ASP A 84 16.60 -2.22 17.96
C ASP A 84 15.99 -3.60 17.67
N GLY A 85 14.66 -3.69 17.66
CA GLY A 85 13.94 -4.74 16.96
C GLY A 85 13.79 -4.30 15.51
N GLU A 86 14.77 -4.65 14.67
CA GLU A 86 14.76 -4.39 13.22
C GLU A 86 13.37 -4.73 12.66
N LEU A 87 12.58 -3.70 12.34
CA LEU A 87 11.20 -3.88 11.91
C LEU A 87 11.22 -4.66 10.60
N ASP A 88 10.74 -5.91 10.64
CA ASP A 88 10.70 -6.78 9.48
C ASP A 88 9.54 -6.36 8.57
N ALA A 89 9.82 -5.43 7.66
CA ALA A 89 8.86 -4.92 6.70
C ALA A 89 8.30 -6.01 5.79
N GLU A 90 9.06 -7.08 5.51
CA GLU A 90 8.58 -8.22 4.72
C GLU A 90 7.51 -8.99 5.50
N GLN A 91 7.76 -9.28 6.78
CA GLN A 91 6.78 -9.90 7.66
C GLN A 91 5.54 -9.02 7.85
N MET A 92 5.72 -7.70 8.03
CA MET A 92 4.59 -6.78 8.17
C MET A 92 3.72 -6.73 6.90
N LEU A 93 4.33 -6.73 5.72
CA LEU A 93 3.58 -6.81 4.46
C LEU A 93 2.81 -8.14 4.37
N ALA A 94 3.44 -9.26 4.75
CA ALA A 94 2.77 -10.55 4.78
C ALA A 94 1.56 -10.55 5.73
N ASP A 95 1.68 -9.92 6.90
CA ASP A 95 0.58 -9.78 7.86
C ASP A 95 -0.56 -8.89 7.31
N VAL A 96 -0.22 -7.81 6.62
CA VAL A 96 -1.21 -6.95 5.93
C VAL A 96 -1.97 -7.78 4.88
N VAL A 97 -1.26 -8.52 4.04
CA VAL A 97 -1.86 -9.37 3.01
C VAL A 97 -2.75 -10.43 3.63
N GLU A 98 -2.33 -11.07 4.72
CA GLU A 98 -3.12 -12.07 5.41
C GLU A 98 -4.40 -11.48 6.03
N LEU A 99 -4.32 -10.29 6.65
CA LEU A 99 -5.49 -9.59 7.16
C LEU A 99 -6.49 -9.22 6.04
N LEU A 100 -5.98 -8.81 4.87
CA LEU A 100 -6.78 -8.54 3.69
C LEU A 100 -7.45 -9.81 3.17
N ARG A 101 -6.74 -10.94 3.14
CA ARG A 101 -7.30 -12.26 2.76
C ARG A 101 -8.43 -12.68 3.70
N GLN A 102 -8.27 -12.48 5.00
CA GLN A 102 -9.30 -12.81 6.00
C GLN A 102 -10.56 -11.95 5.87
N SER A 103 -10.43 -10.72 5.36
CA SER A 103 -11.53 -9.76 5.21
C SER A 103 -12.08 -9.64 3.78
N ARG A 104 -11.58 -10.45 2.83
CA ARG A 104 -11.85 -10.33 1.38
C ARG A 104 -13.32 -10.40 0.95
N GLU A 105 -14.18 -11.03 1.75
CA GLU A 105 -15.60 -11.17 1.39
C GLU A 105 -16.36 -9.83 1.29
N GLY A 106 -15.90 -8.79 2.00
CA GLY A 106 -16.50 -7.45 1.95
C GLY A 106 -15.74 -6.42 1.10
N ILE A 107 -14.75 -6.89 0.33
CA ILE A 107 -13.82 -6.04 -0.41
C ILE A 107 -14.03 -6.27 -1.91
N ARG A 108 -14.21 -5.17 -2.66
CA ARG A 108 -14.30 -5.18 -4.12
C ARG A 108 -12.93 -5.13 -4.77
N ALA A 109 -12.10 -4.19 -4.31
CA ALA A 109 -10.73 -4.04 -4.74
C ALA A 109 -9.82 -3.75 -3.55
N VAL A 110 -8.55 -4.10 -3.66
CA VAL A 110 -7.53 -3.80 -2.68
C VAL A 110 -6.29 -3.31 -3.37
N ALA A 111 -5.54 -2.41 -2.74
CA ALA A 111 -4.15 -2.17 -3.02
C ALA A 111 -3.34 -2.35 -1.74
N PHE A 112 -2.07 -2.71 -1.86
CA PHE A 112 -1.12 -2.63 -0.77
C PHE A 112 0.18 -2.04 -1.27
N ALA A 113 0.84 -1.29 -0.40
CA ALA A 113 2.08 -0.60 -0.72
C ALA A 113 3.15 -0.92 0.31
N SER A 114 4.39 -1.00 -0.17
CA SER A 114 5.59 -1.19 0.64
C SER A 114 6.73 -0.36 0.08
N ASP A 115 7.64 0.04 0.96
CA ASP A 115 8.92 0.61 0.55
C ASP A 115 9.86 -0.50 0.08
N VAL A 116 10.54 -0.30 -1.04
CA VAL A 116 11.45 -1.28 -1.64
C VAL A 116 12.73 -0.62 -2.13
N LEU A 117 13.86 -1.32 -1.99
CA LEU A 117 15.10 -0.92 -2.62
C LEU A 117 15.04 -1.23 -4.12
N LEU A 118 15.47 -0.29 -4.97
CA LEU A 118 15.57 -0.47 -6.43
C LEU A 118 17.06 -0.45 -6.86
N PRO A 119 17.75 -1.61 -6.87
CA PRO A 119 19.19 -1.68 -7.08
C PRO A 119 19.63 -1.10 -8.43
N ASP A 120 18.85 -1.36 -9.48
CA ASP A 120 19.15 -0.88 -10.84
C ASP A 120 19.00 0.65 -10.98
N HIS A 121 18.27 1.29 -10.07
CA HIS A 121 18.05 2.73 -10.06
C HIS A 121 18.91 3.46 -9.03
N GLY A 122 19.53 2.72 -8.09
CA GLY A 122 20.34 3.26 -7.01
C GLY A 122 19.55 4.12 -6.02
N CYS A 123 18.24 3.89 -5.92
CA CYS A 123 17.32 4.62 -5.04
C CYS A 123 16.25 3.66 -4.49
N ASP A 124 15.39 4.20 -3.63
CA ASP A 124 14.23 3.46 -3.12
C ASP A 124 13.01 3.71 -4.00
N GLY A 125 11.93 2.98 -3.74
CA GLY A 125 10.67 3.16 -4.42
C GLY A 125 9.48 2.65 -3.63
N VAL A 126 8.32 3.22 -3.93
CA VAL A 126 7.04 2.69 -3.46
C VAL A 126 6.62 1.61 -4.43
N HIS A 127 6.66 0.35 -4.02
CA HIS A 127 5.98 -0.72 -4.73
C HIS A 127 4.52 -0.75 -4.27
N ALA A 128 3.57 -0.78 -5.20
CA ALA A 128 2.17 -0.97 -4.91
C ALA A 128 1.51 -1.92 -5.91
N ALA A 129 0.71 -2.85 -5.40
CA ALA A 129 -0.08 -3.77 -6.20
C ALA A 129 -1.55 -3.67 -5.83
N ALA A 130 -2.42 -3.75 -6.82
CA ALA A 130 -3.86 -3.66 -6.71
C ALA A 130 -4.55 -4.87 -7.36
N GLU A 131 -5.46 -5.49 -6.62
CA GLU A 131 -6.25 -6.64 -7.05
C GLU A 131 -7.74 -6.35 -6.93
N HIS A 132 -8.54 -6.98 -7.78
CA HIS A 132 -10.00 -6.86 -7.74
C HIS A 132 -10.65 -8.25 -7.67
N ARG A 133 -11.76 -8.36 -6.92
CA ARG A 133 -12.42 -9.64 -6.62
C ARG A 133 -12.92 -10.38 -7.86
N ASP A 134 -13.33 -9.61 -8.88
CA ASP A 134 -13.86 -10.12 -10.15
C ASP A 134 -12.73 -10.43 -11.16
N GLY A 135 -11.48 -10.41 -10.70
CA GLY A 135 -10.27 -10.55 -11.50
C GLY A 135 -9.61 -9.21 -11.78
N GLY A 136 -8.39 -9.25 -12.34
CA GLY A 136 -7.60 -8.06 -12.65
C GLY A 136 -6.55 -7.75 -11.58
N LEU A 137 -5.39 -7.32 -12.08
CA LEU A 137 -4.21 -7.00 -11.29
C LEU A 137 -3.49 -5.84 -11.96
N LEU A 138 -3.14 -4.83 -11.17
CA LEU A 138 -2.21 -3.78 -11.56
C LEU A 138 -1.10 -3.73 -10.54
N ALA A 139 0.13 -3.52 -10.97
CA ALA A 139 1.24 -3.23 -10.08
C ALA A 139 2.09 -2.13 -10.67
N ALA A 140 2.67 -1.34 -9.79
CA ALA A 140 3.48 -0.20 -10.14
C ALA A 140 4.57 0.05 -9.11
N VAL A 141 5.66 0.62 -9.58
CA VAL A 141 6.73 1.17 -8.75
C VAL A 141 6.81 2.66 -8.99
N LEU A 142 6.90 3.42 -7.91
CA LEU A 142 7.20 4.85 -7.93
C LEU A 142 8.58 5.07 -7.31
N PRO A 143 9.64 5.21 -8.14
CA PRO A 143 10.98 5.49 -7.63
C PRO A 143 11.03 6.87 -6.97
N TYR A 144 11.72 6.98 -5.84
CA TYR A 144 11.91 8.24 -5.13
C TYR A 144 13.33 8.39 -4.58
N GLU A 145 13.71 9.62 -4.30
CA GLU A 145 14.98 9.97 -3.66
C GLU A 145 14.74 11.09 -2.64
N MET A 146 15.30 10.96 -1.44
CA MET A 146 15.30 12.03 -0.45
C MET A 146 16.48 12.97 -0.72
N THR A 147 16.18 14.22 -1.04
CA THR A 147 17.18 15.28 -1.29
C THR A 147 17.20 16.31 -0.15
N ALA A 148 18.12 17.27 -0.20
CA ALA A 148 18.14 18.38 0.76
C ALA A 148 16.89 19.28 0.71
N GLU A 149 16.13 19.24 -0.38
CA GLU A 149 14.90 20.04 -0.58
C GLU A 149 13.62 19.24 -0.33
N GLY A 150 13.74 17.94 -0.02
CA GLY A 150 12.64 17.00 0.16
C GLY A 150 12.67 15.84 -0.83
N TYR A 151 11.55 15.12 -0.93
CA TYR A 151 11.41 13.96 -1.81
C TYR A 151 11.27 14.37 -3.27
N VAL A 152 12.04 13.70 -4.14
CA VAL A 152 11.92 13.79 -5.59
C VAL A 152 11.40 12.48 -6.13
N TYR A 153 10.22 12.53 -6.75
CA TYR A 153 9.56 11.37 -7.34
C TYR A 153 9.83 11.29 -8.85
N ARG A 154 10.06 10.08 -9.35
CA ARG A 154 10.20 9.81 -10.79
C ARG A 154 8.84 9.42 -11.39
N ALA A 155 8.84 9.07 -12.68
CA ALA A 155 7.63 8.55 -13.32
C ALA A 155 7.23 7.22 -12.68
N VAL A 156 5.92 7.01 -12.51
CA VAL A 156 5.37 5.70 -12.12
C VAL A 156 5.63 4.72 -13.27
N GLU A 157 6.19 3.56 -12.93
CA GLU A 157 6.52 2.50 -13.87
C GLU A 157 5.63 1.27 -13.59
N PRO A 158 5.11 0.59 -14.62
CA PRO A 158 4.39 -0.67 -14.41
C PRO A 158 5.35 -1.74 -13.89
N ASP A 159 4.87 -2.56 -12.97
CA ASP A 159 5.65 -3.64 -12.36
C ASP A 159 4.95 -5.01 -12.48
N GLY A 160 5.70 -6.07 -12.21
CA GLY A 160 5.20 -7.43 -12.10
C GLY A 160 4.72 -7.74 -10.68
N HIS A 161 3.54 -8.35 -10.57
CA HIS A 161 3.05 -8.88 -9.30
C HIS A 161 2.27 -10.16 -9.54
N GLU A 162 2.19 -11.03 -8.52
CA GLU A 162 1.28 -12.17 -8.51
C GLU A 162 0.14 -11.86 -7.55
N ALA A 163 -1.11 -12.11 -7.94
CA ALA A 163 -2.24 -11.83 -7.06
C ALA A 163 -2.23 -12.74 -5.81
N GLN A 164 -2.38 -12.14 -4.64
CA GLN A 164 -2.23 -12.76 -3.31
C GLN A 164 -3.51 -12.75 -2.48
N VAL A 165 -4.43 -11.81 -2.71
CA VAL A 165 -5.63 -11.62 -1.87
C VAL A 165 -6.82 -12.42 -2.39
N PHE A 166 -7.12 -12.31 -3.69
CA PHE A 166 -8.33 -12.91 -4.28
C PHE A 166 -8.10 -14.25 -4.99
N THR A 167 -6.86 -14.54 -5.41
CA THR A 167 -6.52 -15.77 -6.14
C THR A 167 -5.75 -16.80 -5.29
N GLY A 168 -5.49 -16.46 -4.03
CA GLY A 168 -4.72 -17.28 -3.08
C GLY A 168 -5.55 -18.10 -2.09
#